data_AF-A0A960MVH6-F1
#
_entry.id   AF-A0A960MVH6-F1
#
_cell.length_a   1.000
_cell.length_b   1.000
_cell.length_c   1.000
_cell.angle_alpha   90.00
_cell.angle_beta   90.00
_cell.angle_gamma   90.00
#
_symmetry.space_group_name_H-M   'P 1'
#
loop_
_entity.id
_entity.type
_entity.pdbx_description
1 polymer ?
#
loop_
_entity_poly.entity_id
_entity_poly.type
_entity_poly.pdbx_seq_one_letter_code
_entity_poly.pdbx_strand_id
1 'polypeptide(L)'
;MDDAISVGFYHGVGDCTYFAHQLPVYVRRGYRFELACAPDKAFLFEACGDRVKILPNGSGSPHHSWLHGPSLDEVDGGNHFLANKAACNFSRAPMPNIGLLDETLWTEFCEVRLPLLERISDEDRKLVSQFVECLPRPLVLIHTRGNAMSEQKDLDADSTRALYRQLLEQTSEGTFLLLDWDHRVPKLKHARFRHLLDDFQRLSLPQTLALIDAADLLIGIDSGPAHLARFTQT
;
A
#
# COMPACT_ATOMS: atom_id res chain seq x y z
N MET A 1 -8.92 -31.37 4.73
CA MET A 1 -9.07 -30.53 3.52
C MET A 1 -7.67 -30.02 3.29
N ASP A 2 -6.91 -30.73 2.46
CA ASP A 2 -5.44 -30.69 2.54
C ASP A 2 -4.81 -29.98 1.34
N ASP A 3 -5.60 -29.67 0.32
CA ASP A 3 -5.11 -29.02 -0.90
C ASP A 3 -5.02 -27.51 -0.71
N ALA A 4 -3.88 -26.94 -1.10
CA ALA A 4 -3.67 -25.51 -1.10
C ALA A 4 -4.42 -24.85 -2.26
N ILE A 5 -4.98 -23.67 -2.02
CA ILE A 5 -5.71 -22.88 -3.01
C ILE A 5 -4.67 -22.07 -3.81
N SER A 6 -4.64 -22.28 -5.12
CA SER A 6 -3.77 -21.53 -6.01
C SER A 6 -4.43 -20.23 -6.48
N VAL A 7 -3.72 -19.10 -6.36
CA VAL A 7 -4.23 -17.77 -6.73
C VAL A 7 -3.15 -16.98 -7.45
N GLY A 8 -3.50 -16.34 -8.57
CA GLY A 8 -2.68 -15.38 -9.27
C GLY A 8 -3.14 -13.94 -8.99
N PHE A 9 -2.28 -13.13 -8.37
CA PHE A 9 -2.58 -11.76 -7.97
C PHE A 9 -1.51 -10.77 -8.46
N TYR A 10 -1.69 -10.29 -9.69
CA TYR A 10 -0.76 -9.41 -10.41
C TYR A 10 -1.31 -7.99 -10.53
N HIS A 11 -1.57 -7.35 -9.38
CA HIS A 11 -2.17 -6.00 -9.31
C HIS A 11 -1.18 -4.95 -8.81
N GLY A 12 -1.63 -3.69 -8.76
CA GLY A 12 -0.87 -2.59 -8.18
C GLY A 12 -0.62 -2.77 -6.68
N VAL A 13 0.36 -2.04 -6.14
CA VAL A 13 0.76 -2.13 -4.73
C VAL A 13 -0.42 -1.90 -3.77
N GLY A 14 -1.34 -1.00 -4.09
CA GLY A 14 -2.53 -0.74 -3.28
C GLY A 14 -3.46 -1.96 -3.16
N ASP A 15 -3.75 -2.59 -4.30
CA ASP A 15 -4.56 -3.79 -4.33
C ASP A 15 -3.86 -4.97 -3.65
N CYS A 16 -2.56 -5.13 -3.86
CA CYS A 16 -1.77 -6.15 -3.17
C CYS A 16 -1.72 -5.94 -1.66
N THR A 17 -1.67 -4.69 -1.20
CA THR A 17 -1.73 -4.33 0.22
C THR A 17 -3.04 -4.80 0.84
N TYR A 18 -4.17 -4.51 0.21
CA TYR A 18 -5.46 -4.97 0.68
C TYR A 18 -5.60 -6.49 0.63
N PHE A 19 -5.17 -7.12 -0.47
CA PHE A 19 -5.27 -8.56 -0.60
C PHE A 19 -4.40 -9.32 0.41
N ALA A 20 -3.16 -8.87 0.65
CA ALA A 20 -2.32 -9.41 1.71
C ALA A 20 -2.99 -9.26 3.09
N HIS A 21 -3.65 -8.12 3.35
CA HIS A 21 -4.40 -7.90 4.59
C HIS A 21 -5.60 -8.87 4.76
N GLN A 22 -6.16 -9.40 3.66
CA GLN A 22 -7.25 -10.37 3.73
C GLN A 22 -6.80 -11.79 4.01
N LEU A 23 -5.62 -12.21 3.54
CA LEU A 23 -5.18 -13.60 3.64
C LEU A 23 -5.19 -14.16 5.08
N PRO A 24 -4.78 -13.40 6.12
CA PRO A 24 -4.86 -13.88 7.51
C PRO A 24 -6.26 -14.31 7.95
N VAL A 25 -7.32 -13.66 7.45
CA VAL A 25 -8.73 -14.01 7.75
C VAL A 25 -9.04 -15.43 7.25
N TYR A 26 -8.57 -15.77 6.04
CA TYR A 26 -8.71 -17.11 5.49
C TYR A 26 -7.79 -18.13 6.18
N VAL A 27 -6.55 -17.73 6.47
CA VAL A 27 -5.56 -18.58 7.15
C VAL A 27 -6.07 -19.03 8.53
N ARG A 28 -6.70 -18.12 9.30
CA ARG A 28 -7.34 -18.42 10.60
C ARG A 28 -8.47 -19.45 10.49
N ARG A 29 -9.14 -19.54 9.34
CA ARG A 29 -10.17 -20.54 9.02
C ARG A 29 -9.58 -21.87 8.54
N GLY A 30 -8.26 -22.00 8.49
CA GLY A 30 -7.57 -23.24 8.16
C GLY A 30 -7.17 -23.38 6.69
N TYR A 31 -7.42 -22.38 5.84
CA TYR A 31 -7.01 -22.42 4.44
C TYR A 31 -5.49 -22.26 4.28
N ARG A 32 -4.97 -22.80 3.17
CA ARG A 32 -3.57 -22.68 2.74
C ARG A 32 -3.56 -22.14 1.31
N PHE A 33 -2.61 -21.28 0.99
CA PHE A 33 -2.53 -20.61 -0.29
C PHE A 33 -1.19 -20.83 -0.97
N GLU A 34 -1.24 -21.05 -2.27
CA GLU A 34 -0.11 -20.92 -3.17
C GLU A 34 -0.33 -19.70 -4.07
N LEU A 35 0.43 -18.65 -3.83
CA LEU A 35 0.19 -17.33 -4.42
C LEU A 35 1.24 -16.99 -5.47
N ALA A 36 0.80 -16.75 -6.71
CA ALA A 36 1.61 -16.17 -7.76
C ALA A 36 1.42 -14.65 -7.79
N CYS A 37 2.49 -13.89 -7.63
CA CYS A 37 2.47 -12.43 -7.65
C CYS A 37 3.74 -11.87 -8.27
N ALA A 38 3.77 -10.55 -8.52
CA ALA A 38 5.01 -9.91 -8.97
C ALA A 38 6.10 -10.02 -7.87
N PRO A 39 7.38 -10.30 -8.22
CA PRO A 39 8.44 -10.56 -7.23
C PRO A 39 8.68 -9.38 -6.28
N ASP A 40 8.53 -8.16 -6.77
CA ASP A 40 8.68 -6.93 -5.98
C ASP A 40 7.58 -6.75 -4.90
N LYS A 41 6.53 -7.58 -4.94
CA LYS A 41 5.40 -7.57 -4.01
C LYS A 41 5.34 -8.80 -3.12
N ALA A 42 6.22 -9.79 -3.33
CA ALA A 42 6.27 -11.02 -2.54
C ALA A 42 6.40 -10.71 -1.04
N PHE A 43 7.16 -9.68 -0.68
CA PHE A 43 7.31 -9.16 0.68
C PHE A 43 5.99 -8.98 1.44
N LEU A 44 4.92 -8.50 0.77
CA LEU A 44 3.61 -8.30 1.41
C LEU A 44 2.97 -9.64 1.82
N PHE A 45 3.09 -10.63 0.94
CA PHE A 45 2.37 -11.89 1.07
C PHE A 45 3.11 -12.89 1.95
N GLU A 46 4.44 -12.86 1.95
CA GLU A 46 5.24 -13.67 2.89
C GLU A 46 4.99 -13.29 4.35
N ALA A 47 4.52 -12.06 4.62
CA ALA A 47 4.11 -11.63 5.96
C ALA A 47 2.78 -12.25 6.44
N CYS A 48 2.05 -12.94 5.57
CA CYS A 48 0.76 -13.56 5.89
C CYS A 48 0.89 -14.92 6.62
N GLY A 49 2.12 -15.39 6.87
CA GLY A 49 2.40 -16.60 7.63
C GLY A 49 2.79 -17.81 6.76
N ASP A 50 3.11 -18.92 7.43
CA ASP A 50 3.59 -20.18 6.84
C ASP A 50 2.58 -20.90 5.92
N ARG A 51 1.30 -20.53 6.04
CA ARG A 51 0.20 -21.05 5.21
C ARG A 51 0.04 -20.31 3.88
N VAL A 52 0.86 -19.29 3.61
CA VAL A 52 0.92 -18.60 2.31
C VAL A 52 2.30 -18.83 1.69
N LYS A 53 2.33 -19.62 0.62
CA LYS A 53 3.55 -19.94 -0.13
C LYS A 53 3.57 -19.13 -1.41
N ILE A 54 4.67 -18.42 -1.67
CA ILE A 54 4.84 -17.68 -2.93
C ILE A 54 5.30 -18.65 -4.03
N LEU A 55 4.61 -18.61 -5.17
CA LEU A 55 4.93 -19.37 -6.36
C LEU A 55 5.82 -18.56 -7.32
N PRO A 56 6.65 -19.23 -8.13
CA PRO A 56 7.35 -18.59 -9.24
C PRO A 56 6.37 -17.89 -10.21
N ASN A 57 6.84 -16.82 -10.85
CA ASN A 57 6.09 -16.16 -11.91
C ASN A 57 5.71 -17.13 -13.03
N GLY A 58 4.46 -17.04 -13.50
CA GLY A 58 3.98 -17.86 -14.60
C GLY A 58 3.52 -19.27 -14.20
N SER A 59 3.23 -19.51 -12.93
CA SER A 59 2.72 -20.79 -12.41
C SER A 59 1.36 -21.25 -12.95
N GLY A 60 0.69 -20.45 -13.79
CA GLY A 60 -0.64 -20.76 -14.32
C GLY A 60 -1.77 -20.64 -13.30
N SER A 61 -1.51 -20.05 -12.13
CA SER A 61 -2.50 -19.87 -11.07
C SER A 61 -3.71 -19.04 -11.54
N PRO A 62 -4.95 -19.42 -11.17
CA PRO A 62 -6.15 -18.68 -11.53
C PRO A 62 -6.09 -17.21 -11.14
N HIS A 63 -6.35 -16.31 -12.09
CA HIS A 63 -6.31 -14.87 -11.84
C HIS A 63 -7.47 -14.40 -10.95
N HIS A 64 -7.17 -13.61 -9.92
CA HIS A 64 -8.19 -12.93 -9.11
C HIS A 64 -8.57 -11.58 -9.75
N SER A 65 -9.80 -11.44 -10.22
CA SER A 65 -10.32 -10.29 -10.96
C SER A 65 -10.58 -9.01 -10.14
N TRP A 66 -9.86 -8.83 -9.03
CA TRP A 66 -10.01 -7.78 -8.00
C TRP A 66 -10.84 -6.54 -8.39
N LEU A 67 -12.12 -6.50 -8.01
CA LEU A 67 -13.09 -5.50 -8.46
C LEU A 67 -13.18 -4.29 -7.52
N HIS A 68 -13.75 -3.20 -8.03
CA HIS A 68 -14.20 -2.08 -7.21
C HIS A 68 -15.52 -2.44 -6.49
N GLY A 69 -15.71 -1.85 -5.31
CA GLY A 69 -16.99 -1.90 -4.59
C GLY A 69 -18.07 -1.06 -5.30
N PRO A 70 -19.33 -1.18 -4.85
CA PRO A 70 -20.42 -0.31 -5.28
C PRO A 70 -20.14 1.17 -4.96
N SER A 71 -20.92 2.06 -5.58
CA SER A 71 -20.88 3.50 -5.29
C SER A 71 -21.26 3.77 -3.84
N LEU A 72 -20.82 4.92 -3.29
CA LEU A 72 -21.25 5.37 -1.97
C LEU A 72 -22.77 5.60 -1.90
N ASP A 73 -23.42 5.86 -3.03
CA ASP A 73 -24.88 6.02 -3.11
C ASP A 73 -25.64 4.69 -2.95
N GLU A 74 -24.95 3.55 -3.09
CA GLU A 74 -25.52 2.20 -3.05
C GLU A 74 -25.28 1.50 -1.69
N VAL A 75 -24.65 2.20 -0.74
CA VAL A 75 -24.41 1.71 0.62
C VAL A 75 -25.10 2.59 1.67
N ASP A 76 -25.44 1.97 2.79
CA ASP A 76 -26.04 2.58 3.97
C ASP A 76 -25.26 2.20 5.24
N GLY A 77 -25.77 2.61 6.41
CA GLY A 77 -25.10 2.33 7.68
C GLY A 77 -24.89 0.83 7.98
N GLY A 78 -25.73 -0.05 7.44
CA GLY A 78 -25.68 -1.49 7.66
C GLY A 78 -24.75 -2.25 6.72
N ASN A 79 -24.31 -1.65 5.61
CA ASN A 79 -23.44 -2.29 4.63
C ASN A 79 -22.29 -1.40 4.10
N HIS A 80 -21.99 -0.30 4.81
CA HIS A 80 -20.97 0.70 4.45
C HIS A 80 -19.61 0.09 4.08
N PHE A 81 -19.22 -1.02 4.70
CA PHE A 81 -17.99 -1.75 4.40
C PHE A 81 -17.92 -2.23 2.94
N LEU A 82 -19.04 -2.43 2.24
CA LEU A 82 -19.05 -2.87 0.84
C LEU A 82 -18.38 -1.87 -0.10
N ALA A 83 -18.38 -0.57 0.24
CA ALA A 83 -17.65 0.44 -0.53
C ALA A 83 -16.13 0.24 -0.46
N ASN A 84 -15.63 -0.51 0.53
CA ASN A 84 -14.22 -0.87 0.60
C ASN A 84 -13.87 -1.97 -0.40
N LYS A 85 -12.86 -1.70 -1.23
CA LYS A 85 -12.39 -2.61 -2.27
C LYS A 85 -11.96 -3.98 -1.74
N ALA A 86 -11.36 -4.05 -0.56
CA ALA A 86 -11.05 -5.33 0.04
C ALA A 86 -12.35 -6.07 0.34
N ALA A 87 -13.24 -5.45 1.11
CA ALA A 87 -14.45 -6.10 1.58
C ALA A 87 -15.27 -6.72 0.44
N CYS A 88 -15.55 -5.97 -0.63
CA CYS A 88 -16.34 -6.47 -1.77
C CYS A 88 -15.71 -7.66 -2.53
N ASN A 89 -14.43 -7.97 -2.30
CA ASN A 89 -13.72 -9.10 -2.90
C ASN A 89 -13.60 -10.33 -1.98
N PHE A 90 -14.18 -10.32 -0.77
CA PHE A 90 -14.28 -11.55 0.03
C PHE A 90 -15.07 -12.63 -0.71
N SER A 91 -14.63 -13.88 -0.58
CA SER A 91 -15.26 -15.06 -1.21
C SER A 91 -15.35 -15.02 -2.75
N ARG A 92 -14.70 -14.04 -3.40
CA ARG A 92 -14.67 -13.95 -4.86
C ARG A 92 -13.67 -14.97 -5.42
N ALA A 93 -14.10 -15.76 -6.41
CA ALA A 93 -13.21 -16.72 -7.05
C ALA A 93 -11.89 -16.07 -7.52
N PRO A 94 -10.73 -16.72 -7.33
CA PRO A 94 -10.54 -18.11 -6.87
C PRO A 94 -10.54 -18.32 -5.35
N MET A 95 -10.87 -17.31 -4.54
CA MET A 95 -10.92 -17.44 -3.09
C MET A 95 -12.04 -18.38 -2.65
N PRO A 96 -11.83 -19.14 -1.56
CA PRO A 96 -12.86 -20.01 -1.01
C PRO A 96 -13.98 -19.16 -0.43
N ASN A 97 -15.20 -19.69 -0.45
CA ASN A 97 -16.33 -19.03 0.19
C ASN A 97 -16.23 -19.19 1.71
N ILE A 98 -16.07 -18.08 2.43
CA ILE A 98 -15.99 -18.05 3.90
C ILE A 98 -17.26 -17.48 4.56
N GLY A 99 -18.35 -17.42 3.81
CA GLY A 99 -19.63 -16.87 4.25
C GLY A 99 -19.95 -15.54 3.59
N LEU A 100 -21.10 -14.99 3.99
CA LEU A 100 -21.49 -13.63 3.62
C LEU A 100 -20.60 -12.64 4.35
N LEU A 101 -20.26 -11.55 3.67
CA LEU A 101 -19.61 -10.43 4.32
C LEU A 101 -20.62 -9.71 5.20
N ASP A 102 -20.35 -9.72 6.50
CA ASP A 102 -21.09 -9.03 7.54
C ASP A 102 -20.14 -8.21 8.42
N GLU A 103 -20.70 -7.53 9.42
CA GLU A 103 -19.95 -6.70 10.37
C GLU A 103 -18.90 -7.52 11.15
N THR A 104 -19.15 -8.80 11.40
CA THR A 104 -18.24 -9.69 12.13
C THR A 104 -17.00 -9.96 11.29
N LEU A 105 -17.18 -10.37 10.01
CA LEU A 105 -16.09 -10.61 9.09
C LEU A 105 -15.32 -9.32 8.78
N TRP A 106 -16.03 -8.18 8.68
CA TRP A 106 -15.40 -6.88 8.50
C TRP A 106 -14.55 -6.45 9.70
N THR A 107 -15.05 -6.64 10.92
CA THR A 107 -14.30 -6.37 12.16
C THR A 107 -13.04 -7.23 12.21
N GLU A 108 -13.16 -8.53 11.91
CA GLU A 108 -12.00 -9.43 11.89
C GLU A 108 -10.93 -8.97 10.89
N PHE A 109 -11.35 -8.50 9.70
CA PHE A 109 -10.46 -7.92 8.71
C PHE A 109 -9.76 -6.67 9.25
N CYS A 110 -10.49 -5.74 9.89
CA CYS A 110 -9.94 -4.53 10.48
C CYS A 110 -8.93 -4.82 11.62
N GLU A 111 -9.09 -5.95 12.30
CA GLU A 111 -8.19 -6.42 13.37
C GLU A 111 -6.93 -7.12 12.87
N VAL A 112 -6.83 -7.43 11.56
CA VAL A 112 -5.61 -8.02 11.02
C VAL A 112 -4.42 -7.06 11.20
N ARG A 113 -3.31 -7.64 11.65
CA ARG A 113 -2.01 -6.98 11.75
C ARG A 113 -1.00 -7.86 11.01
N LEU A 114 -0.33 -7.28 10.03
CA LEU A 114 0.78 -7.94 9.34
C LEU A 114 2.09 -7.42 9.92
N PRO A 115 3.02 -8.29 10.34
CA PRO A 115 4.31 -7.89 10.91
C PRO A 115 5.29 -7.46 9.80
N LEU A 116 4.86 -6.55 8.92
CA LEU A 116 5.67 -6.13 7.77
C LEU A 116 6.92 -5.38 8.19
N LEU A 117 6.81 -4.49 9.18
CA LEU A 117 7.96 -3.74 9.70
C LEU A 117 9.04 -4.71 10.19
N GLU A 118 8.69 -5.67 11.05
CA GLU A 118 9.62 -6.67 11.61
C GLU A 118 10.38 -7.48 10.55
N ARG A 119 9.85 -7.56 9.32
CA ARG A 119 10.47 -8.27 8.19
C ARG A 119 11.40 -7.40 7.35
N ILE A 120 11.43 -6.09 7.55
CA ILE A 120 12.36 -5.21 6.84
C ILE A 120 13.78 -5.55 7.32
N SER A 121 14.68 -5.81 6.37
CA SER A 121 16.07 -6.16 6.66
C SER A 121 16.81 -5.05 7.40
N ASP A 122 17.80 -5.39 8.22
CA ASP A 122 18.66 -4.40 8.89
C ASP A 122 19.38 -3.49 7.89
N GLU A 123 19.73 -4.02 6.72
CA GLU A 123 20.34 -3.26 5.62
C GLU A 123 19.38 -2.19 5.08
N ASP A 124 18.13 -2.56 4.77
CA ASP A 124 17.11 -1.61 4.29
C ASP A 124 16.76 -0.56 5.34
N ARG A 125 16.63 -0.98 6.61
CA ARG A 125 16.40 -0.06 7.74
C ARG A 125 17.54 0.94 7.88
N LYS A 126 18.78 0.44 7.88
CA LYS A 126 19.97 1.29 7.99
C LYS A 126 20.05 2.27 6.83
N LEU A 127 19.88 1.80 5.61
CA LEU A 127 19.90 2.62 4.40
C LEU A 127 18.91 3.78 4.47
N VAL A 128 17.65 3.51 4.86
CA VAL A 128 16.63 4.55 5.00
C VAL A 128 16.91 5.46 6.19
N SER A 129 17.30 4.92 7.35
CA SER A 129 17.60 5.72 8.54
C SER A 129 18.73 6.73 8.29
N GLN A 130 19.82 6.31 7.63
CA GLN A 130 20.94 7.18 7.31
C GLN A 130 20.52 8.36 6.43
N PHE A 131 19.61 8.12 5.48
CA PHE A 131 19.05 9.19 4.66
C PHE A 131 18.17 10.12 5.49
N VAL A 132 17.23 9.58 6.26
CA VAL A 132 16.26 10.35 7.05
C VAL A 132 16.93 11.16 8.17
N GLU A 133 17.97 10.64 8.82
CA GLU A 133 18.73 11.34 9.88
C GLU A 133 19.40 12.62 9.37
N CYS A 134 19.69 12.70 8.06
CA CYS A 134 20.27 13.89 7.44
C CYS A 134 19.24 14.98 7.12
N LEU A 135 17.93 14.72 7.32
CA LEU A 135 16.86 15.63 6.93
C LEU A 135 16.30 16.40 8.13
N PRO A 136 16.08 17.73 8.01
CA PRO A 136 15.33 18.48 9.00
C PRO A 136 13.92 17.91 9.21
N ARG A 137 13.51 17.79 10.48
CA ARG A 137 12.16 17.36 10.90
C ARG A 137 11.20 18.55 10.99
N PRO A 138 9.87 18.33 10.84
CA PRO A 138 9.23 17.07 10.48
C PRO A 138 9.53 16.64 9.03
N LEU A 139 9.57 15.34 8.77
CA LEU A 139 9.65 14.75 7.44
C LEU A 139 8.24 14.45 6.95
N VAL A 140 7.80 15.17 5.92
CA VAL A 140 6.51 14.98 5.27
C VAL A 140 6.74 14.36 3.89
N LEU A 141 6.14 13.19 3.66
CA LEU A 141 6.15 12.53 2.37
C LEU A 141 4.98 13.05 1.53
N ILE A 142 5.25 13.37 0.26
CA ILE A 142 4.21 13.88 -0.65
C ILE A 142 4.15 13.00 -1.90
N HIS A 143 2.98 12.45 -2.18
CA HIS A 143 2.75 11.55 -3.30
C HIS A 143 1.48 11.92 -4.08
N THR A 144 1.64 12.68 -5.18
CA THR A 144 0.51 13.29 -5.91
C THR A 144 0.18 12.63 -7.25
N ARG A 145 0.94 11.60 -7.66
CA ARG A 145 0.75 10.94 -8.96
C ARG A 145 0.88 9.42 -8.89
N GLY A 146 -0.10 8.73 -9.46
CA GLY A 146 -0.19 7.28 -9.52
C GLY A 146 0.04 6.75 -10.94
N ASN A 147 0.18 5.42 -11.06
CA ASN A 147 0.31 4.76 -12.37
C ASN A 147 -1.03 4.33 -12.97
N ALA A 148 -2.06 4.21 -12.13
CA ALA A 148 -3.37 3.69 -12.51
C ALA A 148 -4.44 4.74 -12.27
N MET A 149 -5.36 4.89 -13.23
CA MET A 149 -6.46 5.87 -13.18
C MET A 149 -5.97 7.30 -12.91
N SER A 150 -4.82 7.68 -13.48
CA SER A 150 -4.16 8.96 -13.23
C SER A 150 -5.06 10.16 -13.52
N GLU A 151 -5.92 10.07 -14.54
CA GLU A 151 -6.89 11.13 -14.88
C GLU A 151 -7.93 11.40 -13.79
N GLN A 152 -8.19 10.42 -12.92
CA GLN A 152 -9.18 10.52 -11.85
C GLN A 152 -8.55 10.80 -10.49
N LYS A 153 -7.33 10.29 -10.25
CA LYS A 153 -6.71 10.28 -8.93
C LYS A 153 -5.61 11.32 -8.75
N ASP A 154 -4.93 11.70 -9.82
CA ASP A 154 -3.74 12.54 -9.71
C ASP A 154 -4.13 14.00 -9.47
N LEU A 155 -3.27 14.71 -8.73
CA LEU A 155 -3.31 16.16 -8.75
C LEU A 155 -2.63 16.67 -10.03
N ASP A 156 -3.28 17.62 -10.70
CA ASP A 156 -2.65 18.32 -11.80
C ASP A 156 -1.43 19.14 -11.32
N ALA A 157 -0.62 19.61 -12.26
CA ALA A 157 0.64 20.28 -11.93
C ALA A 157 0.45 21.61 -11.18
N ASP A 158 -0.64 22.34 -11.45
CA ASP A 158 -0.90 23.63 -10.83
C ASP A 158 -1.47 23.46 -9.43
N SER A 159 -2.39 22.51 -9.24
CA SER A 159 -2.86 22.06 -7.92
C SER A 159 -1.70 21.55 -7.05
N THR A 160 -0.77 20.77 -7.63
CA THR A 160 0.43 20.30 -6.93
C THR A 160 1.35 21.46 -6.51
N ARG A 161 1.59 22.43 -7.39
CA ARG A 161 2.40 23.63 -7.04
C ARG A 161 1.71 24.49 -5.99
N ALA A 162 0.39 24.62 -6.05
CA ALA A 162 -0.40 25.35 -5.06
C ALA A 162 -0.26 24.69 -3.68
N LEU A 163 -0.38 23.36 -3.60
CA LEU A 163 -0.10 22.60 -2.39
C LEU A 163 1.30 22.90 -1.84
N TYR A 164 2.35 22.84 -2.68
CA TYR A 164 3.71 23.10 -2.22
C TYR A 164 3.91 24.52 -1.68
N ARG A 165 3.32 25.52 -2.33
CA ARG A 165 3.35 26.91 -1.86
C ARG A 165 2.66 27.05 -0.51
N GLN A 166 1.47 26.47 -0.37
CA GLN A 166 0.74 26.50 0.89
C GLN A 166 1.53 25.82 2.02
N LEU A 167 2.16 24.68 1.75
CA LEU A 167 3.02 24.02 2.74
C LEU A 167 4.18 24.92 3.18
N LEU A 168 4.84 25.64 2.27
CA LEU A 168 5.91 26.59 2.62
C LEU A 168 5.41 27.83 3.38
N GLU A 169 4.24 28.34 3.02
CA GLU A 169 3.64 29.52 3.65
C GLU A 169 3.16 29.22 5.08
N GLN A 170 2.64 28.01 5.32
CA GLN A 170 2.02 27.62 6.59
C GLN A 170 3.01 26.97 7.57
N THR A 171 4.23 26.66 7.15
CA THR A 171 5.22 25.98 8.01
C THR A 171 6.59 26.62 7.89
N SER A 172 7.30 26.76 9.01
CA SER A 172 8.63 27.39 9.06
C SER A 172 9.80 26.40 8.88
N GLU A 173 9.61 25.13 9.21
CA GLU A 173 10.69 24.13 9.27
C GLU A 173 10.29 22.73 8.77
N GLY A 174 11.27 21.85 8.62
CA GLY A 174 11.06 20.47 8.14
C GLY A 174 11.31 20.28 6.65
N THR A 175 11.13 19.03 6.23
CA THR A 175 11.46 18.53 4.89
C THR A 175 10.22 17.95 4.22
N PHE A 176 9.98 18.35 2.98
CA PHE A 176 8.99 17.78 2.09
C PHE A 176 9.70 16.88 1.07
N LEU A 177 9.51 15.57 1.20
CA LEU A 177 10.08 14.59 0.27
C LEU A 177 9.03 14.15 -0.75
N LEU A 178 9.29 14.50 -2.01
CA LEU A 178 8.44 14.13 -3.14
C LEU A 178 8.67 12.65 -3.49
N LEU A 179 7.68 11.81 -3.19
CA LEU A 179 7.65 10.39 -3.53
C LEU A 179 7.23 10.19 -4.98
N ASP A 180 8.20 10.30 -5.87
CA ASP A 180 8.03 10.14 -7.31
C ASP A 180 9.18 9.29 -7.88
N TRP A 181 8.83 8.18 -8.54
CA TRP A 181 9.77 7.16 -9.01
C TRP A 181 10.16 7.31 -10.48
N ASP A 182 9.67 8.36 -11.15
CA ASP A 182 9.86 8.57 -12.60
C ASP A 182 9.75 10.04 -13.05
N HIS A 183 9.98 10.99 -12.14
CA HIS A 183 10.07 12.44 -12.43
C HIS A 183 8.83 13.05 -13.11
N ARG A 184 7.65 12.60 -12.72
CA ARG A 184 6.36 13.12 -13.20
C ARG A 184 5.83 14.30 -12.40
N VAL A 185 6.28 14.52 -11.17
CA VAL A 185 5.77 15.63 -10.35
C VAL A 185 6.57 16.91 -10.61
N PRO A 186 5.92 18.09 -10.58
CA PRO A 186 6.67 19.35 -10.67
C PRO A 186 7.67 19.43 -9.51
N LYS A 187 8.89 19.89 -9.79
CA LYS A 187 9.92 20.13 -8.76
C LYS A 187 9.92 21.60 -8.38
N LEU A 188 10.10 21.89 -7.09
CA LEU A 188 10.26 23.25 -6.57
C LEU A 188 11.72 23.46 -6.14
N LYS A 189 12.36 24.53 -6.63
CA LYS A 189 13.74 24.88 -6.24
C LYS A 189 13.75 25.53 -4.86
N HIS A 190 13.59 24.73 -3.82
CA HIS A 190 13.58 25.18 -2.43
C HIS A 190 14.30 24.15 -1.54
N ALA A 191 15.15 24.60 -0.60
CA ALA A 191 16.00 23.70 0.20
C ALA A 191 15.24 22.69 1.08
N ARG A 192 13.97 23.00 1.40
CA ARG A 192 13.05 22.11 2.14
C ARG A 192 12.36 21.07 1.25
N PHE A 193 12.38 21.22 -0.07
CA PHE A 193 11.82 20.24 -1.00
C PHE A 193 12.93 19.33 -1.51
N ARG A 194 12.74 18.03 -1.31
CA ARG A 194 13.62 16.96 -1.78
C ARG A 194 12.86 16.09 -2.74
N HIS A 195 13.52 15.60 -3.77
CA HIS A 195 12.93 14.65 -4.70
C HIS A 195 13.58 13.29 -4.51
N LEU A 196 12.77 12.24 -4.37
CA LEU A 196 13.26 10.89 -4.04
C LEU A 196 14.43 10.43 -4.92
N LEU A 197 14.31 10.57 -6.24
CA LEU A 197 15.36 10.17 -7.17
C LEU A 197 16.54 11.16 -7.29
N ASP A 198 16.36 12.44 -6.94
CA ASP A 198 17.45 13.42 -7.06
C ASP A 198 18.31 13.43 -5.78
N ASP A 199 17.68 13.25 -4.62
CA ASP A 199 18.31 13.38 -3.31
C ASP A 199 18.55 12.02 -2.61
N PHE A 200 17.97 10.92 -3.09
CA PHE A 200 18.15 9.58 -2.51
C PHE A 200 18.34 8.50 -3.58
N GLN A 201 17.33 7.66 -3.83
CA GLN A 201 17.35 6.60 -4.84
C GLN A 201 15.95 6.03 -5.08
N ARG A 202 15.84 5.17 -6.11
CA ARG A 202 14.66 4.33 -6.31
C ARG A 202 14.59 3.28 -5.21
N LEU A 203 13.45 3.20 -4.52
CA LEU A 203 13.26 2.29 -3.39
C LEU A 203 12.56 0.99 -3.78
N SER A 204 12.97 -0.10 -3.13
CA SER A 204 12.21 -1.34 -3.06
C SER A 204 10.93 -1.15 -2.22
N LEU A 205 10.04 -2.14 -2.23
CA LEU A 205 8.83 -2.10 -1.41
C LEU A 205 9.12 -2.09 0.11
N PRO A 206 10.03 -2.94 0.65
CA PRO A 206 10.47 -2.84 2.05
C PRO A 206 11.06 -1.48 2.41
N GLN A 207 11.91 -0.91 1.55
CA GLN A 207 12.51 0.41 1.76
C GLN A 207 11.48 1.53 1.73
N THR A 208 10.48 1.43 0.84
CA THR A 208 9.36 2.38 0.81
C THR A 208 8.56 2.32 2.10
N LEU A 209 8.28 1.12 2.62
CA LEU A 209 7.59 0.97 3.90
C LEU A 209 8.41 1.53 5.07
N ALA A 210 9.73 1.28 5.10
CA ALA A 210 10.63 1.87 6.10
C ALA A 210 10.66 3.40 6.03
N LEU A 211 10.65 3.97 4.82
CA LEU A 211 10.63 5.42 4.64
C LEU A 211 9.31 6.03 5.12
N ILE A 212 8.19 5.37 4.84
CA ILE A 212 6.88 5.79 5.36
C ILE A 212 6.93 5.76 6.89
N ASP A 213 7.30 4.64 7.50
CA ASP A 213 7.37 4.47 8.97
C ASP A 213 8.30 5.48 9.67
N ALA A 214 9.33 5.97 8.99
CA ALA A 214 10.25 6.96 9.53
C ALA A 214 9.74 8.42 9.40
N ALA A 215 8.69 8.65 8.62
CA ALA A 215 8.12 9.97 8.36
C ALA A 215 7.13 10.40 9.45
N ASP A 216 6.87 11.70 9.52
CA ASP A 216 5.94 12.29 10.48
C ASP A 216 4.54 12.51 9.88
N LEU A 217 4.43 12.46 8.54
CA LEU A 217 3.16 12.58 7.81
C LEU A 217 3.34 12.08 6.36
N LEU A 218 2.32 11.39 5.83
CA LEU A 218 2.17 11.12 4.40
C LEU A 218 0.95 11.87 3.84
N ILE A 219 1.19 12.73 2.86
CA ILE A 219 0.14 13.35 2.04
C ILE A 219 0.14 12.64 0.69
N GLY A 220 -0.91 11.86 0.42
CA GLY A 220 -0.97 11.04 -0.80
C GLY A 220 -2.36 10.96 -1.42
N ILE A 221 -2.38 10.71 -2.73
CA ILE A 221 -3.59 10.27 -3.45
C ILE A 221 -3.90 8.79 -3.13
N ASP A 222 -5.05 8.30 -3.58
CA ASP A 222 -5.48 6.90 -3.45
C ASP A 222 -4.61 5.92 -4.27
N SER A 223 -3.42 5.62 -3.75
CA SER A 223 -2.38 4.84 -4.42
C SER A 223 -1.61 3.93 -3.46
N GLY A 224 -0.70 3.11 -4.02
CA GLY A 224 0.09 2.13 -3.28
C GLY A 224 0.72 2.65 -1.98
N PRO A 225 1.50 3.74 -2.01
CA PRO A 225 2.09 4.34 -0.81
C PRO A 225 1.06 4.71 0.28
N ALA A 226 -0.06 5.31 -0.09
CA ALA A 226 -1.11 5.67 0.86
C ALA A 226 -1.72 4.42 1.52
N HIS A 227 -1.93 3.34 0.75
CA HIS A 227 -2.39 2.08 1.32
C HIS A 227 -1.35 1.38 2.20
N LEU A 228 -0.05 1.46 1.85
CA LEU A 228 1.03 0.88 2.65
C LEU A 228 1.15 1.54 4.03
N ALA A 229 0.88 2.84 4.13
CA ALA A 229 0.99 3.60 5.38
C ALA A 229 0.13 3.02 6.51
N ARG A 230 -0.93 2.27 6.18
CA ARG A 230 -1.76 1.56 7.17
C ARG A 230 -1.00 0.55 8.04
N PHE A 231 0.19 0.13 7.63
CA PHE A 231 1.06 -0.78 8.36
C PHE A 231 2.13 -0.06 9.19
N THR A 232 2.04 1.27 9.29
CA THR A 232 2.98 2.15 10.00
C THR A 232 2.22 2.99 11.03
N GLN A 233 2.94 3.81 11.80
CA GLN A 233 2.35 4.81 12.70
C GLN A 233 2.36 6.24 12.15
N THR A 234 2.57 6.37 10.82
CA THR A 234 2.70 7.64 10.08
C THR A 234 1.37 8.35 9.90
#